data_AF-A0A1E4JBV3-F1
#
_entry.id   AF-A0A1E4JBV3-F1
#
_cell.length_a   1.000
_cell.length_b   1.000
_cell.length_c   1.000
_cell.angle_alpha   90.00
_cell.angle_beta   90.00
_cell.angle_gamma   90.00
#
_symmetry.space_group_name_H-M   'P 1'
#
loop_
_entity.id
_entity.type
_entity.pdbx_description
1 polymer ?
#
loop_
_entity_poly.entity_id
_entity_poly.type
_entity_poly.pdbx_seq_one_letter_code
_entity_poly.pdbx_strand_id
1 'polypeptide(L)'
;MTVSAPVSAASVTLVSSKCVSVTDSAGCYFEGNIAPNFVQDTEDAYNAARDPDISLNYLFKSDDGAGFLGTLTYTNGLIAGDWATAGYTIDYIGVKAGPAFILYAVGGVSGGSWNTAGLTNKQGKWQDLSHIAFFGSRTTVPAVPEPATWAMLIAGFGLVGAAMRRRDRTAVVAA
;
A
#
# COMPACT_ATOMS: atom_id res chain seq x y z
N MET A 1 9.80 39.63 -24.86
CA MET A 1 9.42 39.68 -23.44
C MET A 1 8.38 38.60 -23.20
N THR A 2 8.83 37.40 -22.85
CA THR A 2 7.93 36.29 -22.50
C THR A 2 7.39 36.55 -21.10
N VAL A 3 6.11 36.88 -21.00
CA VAL A 3 5.42 37.01 -19.73
C VAL A 3 5.34 35.61 -19.14
N SER A 4 6.14 35.35 -18.10
CA SER A 4 6.00 34.16 -17.26
C SER A 4 4.61 34.21 -16.65
N ALA A 5 3.75 33.24 -16.98
CA ALA A 5 2.48 33.06 -16.30
C ALA A 5 2.76 32.85 -14.79
N PRO A 6 1.90 33.36 -13.88
CA PRO A 6 2.03 33.02 -12.48
C PRO A 6 1.88 31.50 -12.37
N VAL A 7 2.93 30.84 -11.88
CA VAL A 7 2.85 29.44 -11.42
C VAL A 7 1.73 29.42 -10.39
N SER A 8 0.66 28.66 -10.66
CA SER A 8 -0.37 28.38 -9.67
C SER A 8 0.32 27.98 -8.38
N ALA A 9 0.07 28.69 -7.27
CA ALA A 9 0.63 28.31 -5.99
C ALA A 9 0.32 26.83 -5.77
N ALA A 10 1.37 26.01 -5.59
CA ALA A 10 1.21 24.58 -5.39
C ALA A 10 0.23 24.36 -4.23
N SER A 11 -0.79 23.52 -4.46
CA SER A 11 -1.84 23.29 -3.47
C SER A 11 -1.34 22.46 -2.28
N VAL A 12 -0.14 21.91 -2.42
CA VAL A 12 0.66 21.23 -1.41
C VAL A 12 2.00 21.96 -1.27
N THR A 13 2.45 22.18 -0.04
CA THR A 13 3.74 22.84 0.25
C THR A 13 4.54 22.01 1.24
N LEU A 14 5.78 21.66 0.88
CA LEU A 14 6.72 21.02 1.81
C LEU A 14 7.24 22.03 2.83
N VAL A 15 7.08 21.73 4.12
CA VAL A 15 7.70 22.53 5.18
C VAL A 15 9.13 22.04 5.38
N SER A 16 10.07 22.68 4.68
CA SER A 16 11.48 22.25 4.64
C SER A 16 12.14 22.10 6.03
N SER A 17 11.77 22.91 7.01
CA SER A 17 12.30 22.78 8.38
C SER A 17 11.81 21.55 9.13
N LYS A 18 10.78 20.87 8.61
CA LYS A 18 10.14 19.67 9.19
C LYS A 18 10.19 18.48 8.23
N CYS A 19 11.27 18.40 7.45
CA CYS A 19 11.52 17.29 6.55
C CYS A 19 13.01 17.13 6.37
N VAL A 20 13.57 16.04 6.90
CA VAL A 20 14.92 15.60 6.53
C VAL A 20 14.83 14.64 5.35
N SER A 21 14.01 13.59 5.50
CA SER A 21 13.69 12.60 4.46
C SER A 21 12.36 11.93 4.82
N VAL A 22 11.62 11.45 3.83
CA VAL A 22 10.43 10.60 4.07
C VAL A 22 10.79 9.26 4.73
N THR A 23 12.04 8.83 4.65
CA THR A 23 12.54 7.61 5.33
C THR A 23 12.87 7.83 6.81
N ASP A 24 12.87 9.08 7.27
CA ASP A 24 13.03 9.37 8.70
C ASP A 24 11.78 8.97 9.48
N SER A 25 11.95 8.59 10.74
CA SER A 25 10.85 8.29 11.67
C SER A 25 9.83 9.43 11.83
N ALA A 26 10.25 10.69 11.66
CA ALA A 26 9.40 11.86 11.70
C ALA A 26 8.67 12.12 10.38
N GLY A 27 9.12 11.51 9.28
CA GLY A 27 8.61 11.73 7.93
C GLY A 27 8.84 13.17 7.44
N CYS A 28 8.07 13.56 6.43
CA CYS A 28 8.09 14.92 5.89
C CYS A 28 6.74 15.59 6.01
N TYR A 29 6.72 16.76 6.66
CA TYR A 29 5.51 17.54 6.88
C TYR A 29 5.17 18.41 5.67
N PHE A 30 3.91 18.33 5.24
CA PHE A 30 3.34 19.13 4.16
C PHE A 30 2.11 19.90 4.65
N GLU A 31 2.01 21.16 4.25
CA GLU A 31 0.75 21.89 4.29
C GLU A 31 -0.08 21.55 3.05
N GLY A 32 -1.40 21.41 3.22
CA GLY A 32 -2.32 21.05 2.14
C GLY A 32 -2.99 19.69 2.37
N ASN A 33 -3.42 19.08 1.27
CA ASN A 33 -4.14 17.81 1.27
C ASN A 33 -3.36 16.71 0.53
N ILE A 34 -3.66 15.45 0.84
CA ILE A 34 -3.08 14.30 0.15
C ILE A 34 -4.20 13.39 -0.34
N ALA A 35 -4.47 13.41 -1.63
CA ALA A 35 -5.52 12.64 -2.28
C ALA A 35 -5.12 12.46 -3.76
N PRO A 36 -5.87 11.71 -4.60
CA PRO A 36 -5.47 11.41 -5.98
C PRO A 36 -5.05 12.65 -6.80
N ASN A 37 -5.72 13.78 -6.61
CA ASN A 37 -5.47 15.01 -7.34
C ASN A 37 -4.31 15.86 -6.78
N PHE A 38 -3.69 15.45 -5.68
CA PHE A 38 -2.58 16.15 -5.01
C PHE A 38 -1.26 15.37 -5.06
N VAL A 39 -1.27 14.19 -5.70
CA VAL A 39 -0.11 13.29 -5.73
C VAL A 39 1.06 13.94 -6.43
N GLN A 40 0.85 14.48 -7.63
CA GLN A 40 1.90 15.16 -8.39
C GLN A 40 2.45 16.37 -7.65
N ASP A 41 1.57 17.23 -7.13
CA ASP A 41 1.98 18.40 -6.33
C ASP A 41 2.86 17.99 -5.13
N THR A 42 2.59 16.83 -4.51
CA THR A 42 3.36 16.31 -3.38
C THR A 42 4.72 15.79 -3.80
N GLU A 43 4.78 15.00 -4.89
CA GLU A 43 6.03 14.52 -5.49
C GLU A 43 6.92 15.71 -5.87
N ASP A 44 6.38 16.66 -6.62
CA ASP A 44 7.09 17.84 -7.11
C ASP A 44 7.63 18.67 -5.94
N ALA A 45 6.82 18.88 -4.90
CA ALA A 45 7.23 19.63 -3.71
C ALA A 45 8.34 18.93 -2.92
N TYR A 46 8.34 17.59 -2.86
CA TYR A 46 9.41 16.83 -2.20
C TYR A 46 10.69 16.85 -3.05
N ASN A 47 10.59 16.44 -4.31
CA ASN A 47 11.72 16.26 -5.24
C ASN A 47 12.41 17.60 -5.56
N ALA A 48 11.68 18.72 -5.57
CA ALA A 48 12.29 20.04 -5.70
C ALA A 48 13.20 20.42 -4.51
N ALA A 49 13.04 19.77 -3.36
CA ALA A 49 13.69 20.16 -2.11
C ALA A 49 14.58 19.07 -1.50
N ARG A 50 14.40 17.80 -1.87
CA ARG A 50 15.04 16.64 -1.25
C ARG A 50 15.52 15.66 -2.31
N ASP A 51 16.56 14.92 -1.96
CA ASP A 51 17.20 13.87 -2.74
C ASP A 51 17.42 12.66 -1.81
N PRO A 52 17.18 11.40 -2.23
CA PRO A 52 16.70 10.99 -3.55
C PRO A 52 15.26 11.42 -3.84
N ASP A 53 14.98 11.66 -5.12
CA ASP A 53 13.62 11.83 -5.64
C ASP A 53 12.75 10.61 -5.30
N ILE A 54 11.47 10.85 -5.08
CA ILE A 54 10.45 9.83 -4.85
C ILE A 54 9.44 9.78 -6.00
N SER A 55 8.75 8.64 -6.10
CA SER A 55 7.55 8.48 -6.89
C SER A 55 6.46 7.79 -6.06
N LEU A 56 5.26 8.34 -6.15
CA LEU A 56 4.06 8.04 -5.41
C LEU A 56 3.03 7.43 -6.36
N ASN A 57 2.99 6.09 -6.39
CA ASN A 57 1.93 5.39 -7.12
C ASN A 57 0.68 5.24 -6.24
N TYR A 58 -0.30 6.13 -6.43
CA TYR A 58 -1.53 6.14 -5.61
C TYR A 58 -2.35 4.86 -5.75
N LEU A 59 -2.83 4.34 -4.62
CA LEU A 59 -3.73 3.18 -4.58
C LEU A 59 -5.13 3.57 -4.13
N PHE A 60 -5.27 4.00 -2.88
CA PHE A 60 -6.54 4.33 -2.24
C PHE A 60 -6.28 5.14 -0.97
N LYS A 61 -7.35 5.69 -0.38
CA LYS A 61 -7.31 6.31 0.94
C LYS A 61 -8.31 5.65 1.89
N SER A 62 -8.05 5.76 3.18
CA SER A 62 -8.81 5.06 4.22
C SER A 62 -10.29 5.46 4.33
N ASP A 63 -10.67 6.61 3.77
CA ASP A 63 -12.03 7.15 3.78
C ASP A 63 -12.73 7.03 2.40
N ASP A 64 -12.19 6.22 1.46
CA ASP A 64 -12.83 5.90 0.18
C ASP A 64 -14.05 4.95 0.32
N GLY A 65 -14.47 4.63 1.54
CA GLY A 65 -15.55 3.67 1.81
C GLY A 65 -15.23 2.30 1.21
N ALA A 66 -16.05 1.81 0.29
CA ALA A 66 -15.82 0.53 -0.40
C ALA A 66 -14.59 0.54 -1.32
N GLY A 67 -14.03 1.72 -1.66
CA GLY A 67 -12.79 1.83 -2.40
C GLY A 67 -11.53 1.55 -1.58
N PHE A 68 -11.63 1.57 -0.24
CA PHE A 68 -10.51 1.24 0.63
C PHE A 68 -10.36 -0.29 0.75
N LEU A 69 -9.26 -0.83 0.19
CA LEU A 69 -8.96 -2.27 0.20
C LEU A 69 -8.01 -2.64 1.35
N GLY A 70 -8.36 -2.21 2.55
CA GLY A 70 -7.56 -2.42 3.76
C GLY A 70 -8.38 -2.34 5.04
N THR A 71 -7.68 -2.29 6.16
CA THR A 71 -8.27 -2.12 7.50
C THR A 71 -7.49 -1.06 8.25
N LEU A 72 -8.20 -0.19 8.96
CA LEU A 72 -7.63 0.67 9.99
C LEU A 72 -8.13 0.21 11.35
N THR A 73 -7.23 0.06 12.32
CA THR A 73 -7.56 -0.30 13.71
C THR A 73 -7.11 0.83 14.63
N TYR A 74 -8.08 1.54 15.20
CA TYR A 74 -7.86 2.60 16.18
C TYR A 74 -9.15 2.89 16.96
N THR A 75 -9.01 3.56 18.10
CA THR A 75 -10.17 4.09 18.84
C THR A 75 -10.35 5.55 18.50
N ASN A 76 -11.57 5.99 18.23
CA ASN A 76 -11.85 7.41 18.00
C ASN A 76 -11.41 8.27 19.20
N GLY A 77 -10.73 9.38 18.90
CA GLY A 77 -10.08 10.23 19.91
C GLY A 77 -8.66 9.81 20.27
N LEU A 78 -8.15 8.68 19.75
CA LEU A 78 -6.72 8.38 19.74
C LEU A 78 -6.07 8.97 18.49
N ILE A 79 -4.84 9.44 18.67
CA ILE A 79 -4.00 10.02 17.62
C ILE A 79 -3.10 8.98 16.95
N ALA A 80 -3.37 7.68 17.12
CA ALA A 80 -2.54 6.62 16.60
C ALA A 80 -3.34 5.33 16.41
N GLY A 81 -2.82 4.45 15.56
CA GLY A 81 -3.37 3.12 15.32
C GLY A 81 -2.55 2.34 14.31
N ASP A 82 -3.16 1.26 13.82
CA ASP A 82 -2.55 0.37 12.85
C ASP A 82 -3.35 0.33 11.54
N TRP A 83 -2.66 -0.03 10.47
CA TRP A 83 -3.22 -0.25 9.14
C TRP A 83 -2.74 -1.57 8.57
N ALA A 84 -3.55 -2.19 7.72
CA ALA A 84 -3.20 -3.36 6.94
C ALA A 84 -3.89 -3.34 5.58
N THR A 85 -3.24 -3.84 4.53
CA THR A 85 -3.75 -3.89 3.16
C THR A 85 -3.58 -5.29 2.58
N ALA A 86 -4.70 -5.93 2.20
CA ALA A 86 -4.65 -7.27 1.63
C ALA A 86 -4.37 -7.22 0.12
N GLY A 87 -3.29 -7.88 -0.32
CA GLY A 87 -2.93 -7.95 -1.74
C GLY A 87 -2.26 -6.68 -2.30
N TYR A 88 -1.78 -5.81 -1.42
CA TYR A 88 -0.99 -4.62 -1.77
C TYR A 88 0.25 -4.54 -0.87
N THR A 89 1.35 -4.08 -1.47
CA THR A 89 2.55 -3.62 -0.76
C THR A 89 2.60 -2.11 -0.85
N ILE A 90 2.80 -1.47 0.29
CA ILE A 90 2.77 -0.02 0.43
C ILE A 90 4.20 0.47 0.58
N ASP A 91 4.59 1.42 -0.26
CA ASP A 91 5.90 2.06 -0.24
C ASP A 91 5.84 3.35 0.58
N TYR A 92 4.72 4.09 0.50
CA TYR A 92 4.50 5.32 1.26
C TYR A 92 3.10 5.40 1.85
N ILE A 93 2.99 6.08 3.00
CA ILE A 93 1.73 6.50 3.58
C ILE A 93 1.73 8.01 3.81
N GLY A 94 0.62 8.67 3.45
CA GLY A 94 0.36 10.06 3.78
C GLY A 94 -0.69 10.12 4.90
N VAL A 95 -0.28 10.45 6.13
CA VAL A 95 -1.20 10.57 7.27
C VAL A 95 -1.73 11.99 7.35
N LYS A 96 -3.03 12.18 7.12
CA LYS A 96 -3.68 13.49 7.04
C LYS A 96 -4.44 13.82 8.32
N ALA A 97 -4.23 15.03 8.84
CA ALA A 97 -5.07 15.60 9.89
C ALA A 97 -5.14 17.14 9.78
N GLY A 98 -6.31 17.73 10.00
CA GLY A 98 -6.50 19.19 9.97
C GLY A 98 -6.06 19.83 8.64
N PRO A 99 -5.13 20.81 8.61
CA PRO A 99 -4.68 21.48 7.38
C PRO A 99 -3.40 20.87 6.75
N ALA A 100 -2.88 19.77 7.29
CA ALA A 100 -1.58 19.23 6.89
C ALA A 100 -1.57 17.69 6.83
N PHE A 101 -0.50 17.13 6.27
CA PHE A 101 -0.18 15.70 6.37
C PHE A 101 1.31 15.48 6.58
N ILE A 102 1.66 14.29 7.03
CA ILE A 102 3.04 13.81 7.01
C ILE A 102 3.13 12.61 6.07
N LEU A 103 4.11 12.65 5.17
CA LEU A 103 4.45 11.56 4.27
C LEU A 103 5.58 10.74 4.87
N TYR A 104 5.41 9.41 4.89
CA TYR A 104 6.38 8.46 5.37
C TYR A 104 6.65 7.41 4.30
N ALA A 105 7.92 7.04 4.12
CA ALA A 105 8.31 5.82 3.44
C ALA A 105 8.22 4.64 4.42
N VAL A 106 7.49 3.60 4.05
CA VAL A 106 7.24 2.42 4.89
C VAL A 106 7.84 1.13 4.32
N GLY A 107 8.41 1.18 3.11
CA GLY A 107 9.34 0.16 2.62
C GLY A 107 8.71 -1.11 2.05
N GLY A 108 7.58 -1.01 1.33
CA GLY A 108 6.99 -2.12 0.61
C GLY A 108 6.26 -3.12 1.50
N VAL A 109 5.58 -2.65 2.55
CA VAL A 109 4.93 -3.48 3.57
C VAL A 109 3.42 -3.51 3.40
N SER A 110 2.75 -4.57 3.88
CA SER A 110 1.29 -4.71 3.82
C SER A 110 0.59 -4.33 5.11
N GLY A 111 1.31 -3.77 6.08
CA GLY A 111 0.77 -3.28 7.34
C GLY A 111 1.79 -2.48 8.12
N GLY A 112 1.31 -1.66 9.04
CA GLY A 112 2.15 -0.81 9.88
C GLY A 112 1.33 0.06 10.83
N SER A 113 2.02 0.92 11.56
CA SER A 113 1.40 1.86 12.49
C SER A 113 1.42 3.28 11.93
N TRP A 114 0.53 4.12 12.44
CA TRP A 114 0.41 5.52 12.08
C TRP A 114 0.08 6.36 13.31
N ASN A 115 0.37 7.67 13.25
CA ASN A 115 -0.08 8.62 14.25
C ASN A 115 -0.21 10.05 13.69
N THR A 116 -0.93 10.92 14.40
CA THR A 116 -1.10 12.35 14.08
C THR A 116 -0.33 13.26 15.05
N ALA A 117 0.65 12.73 15.79
CA ALA A 117 1.43 13.45 16.80
C ALA A 117 2.42 14.48 16.21
N GLY A 118 2.49 14.65 14.90
CA GLY A 118 3.18 15.78 14.26
C GLY A 118 2.23 16.83 13.67
N LEU A 119 0.92 16.62 13.77
CA LEU A 119 -0.11 17.35 13.05
C LEU A 119 -0.98 18.16 14.04
N THR A 120 -0.47 19.31 14.45
CA THR A 120 -1.18 20.25 15.32
C THR A 120 -1.78 21.40 14.53
N ASN A 121 -2.91 21.95 15.01
CA ASN A 121 -3.41 23.22 14.49
C ASN A 121 -2.52 24.40 14.95
N LYS A 122 -2.88 25.63 14.54
CA LYS A 122 -2.18 26.87 14.93
C LYS A 122 -2.12 27.13 16.44
N GLN A 123 -2.95 26.44 17.23
CA GLN A 123 -3.01 26.55 18.69
C GLN A 123 -2.23 25.40 19.37
N GLY A 124 -1.51 24.57 18.62
CA GLY A 124 -0.76 23.42 19.15
C GLY A 124 -1.64 22.23 19.55
N LYS A 125 -2.95 22.25 19.24
CA LYS A 125 -3.86 21.15 19.58
C LYS A 125 -3.76 20.04 18.54
N TRP A 126 -3.66 18.80 19.01
CA TRP A 126 -3.77 17.59 18.19
C TRP A 126 -5.06 17.56 17.39
N GLN A 127 -4.96 17.01 16.18
CA GLN A 127 -6.08 16.84 15.27
C GLN A 127 -6.36 15.34 15.09
N ASP A 128 -7.65 14.99 15.03
CA ASP A 128 -8.08 13.64 14.71
C ASP A 128 -7.70 13.28 13.27
N LEU A 129 -7.50 11.99 13.03
CA LEU A 129 -7.22 11.46 11.71
C LEU A 129 -8.34 11.88 10.74
N SER A 130 -7.97 12.53 9.63
CA SER A 130 -8.88 12.75 8.51
C SER A 130 -8.92 11.51 7.63
N HIS A 131 -7.74 11.08 7.14
CA HIS A 131 -7.56 9.85 6.39
C HIS A 131 -6.07 9.50 6.26
N ILE A 132 -5.78 8.32 5.75
CA ILE A 132 -4.44 7.90 5.32
C ILE A 132 -4.51 7.62 3.82
N ALA A 133 -3.63 8.25 3.04
CA ALA A 133 -3.42 7.93 1.62
C ALA A 133 -2.32 6.88 1.50
N PHE A 134 -2.55 5.85 0.68
CA PHE A 134 -1.64 4.73 0.49
C PHE A 134 -1.05 4.75 -0.92
N PHE A 135 0.27 4.59 -1.00
CA PHE A 135 1.02 4.55 -2.26
C PHE A 135 1.83 3.26 -2.32
N GLY A 136 1.81 2.59 -3.46
CA GLY A 136 2.57 1.37 -3.65
C GLY A 136 2.09 0.56 -4.83
N SER A 137 2.05 -0.76 -4.70
CA SER A 137 1.70 -1.65 -5.81
C SER A 137 0.86 -2.84 -5.36
N ARG A 138 0.14 -3.43 -6.32
CA ARG A 138 -0.58 -4.67 -6.08
C ARG A 138 0.42 -5.82 -5.93
N THR A 139 0.30 -6.59 -4.85
CA THR A 139 1.13 -7.77 -4.65
C THR A 139 0.76 -8.82 -5.69
N THR A 140 1.69 -9.11 -6.60
CA THR A 140 1.57 -10.25 -7.49
C THR A 140 1.91 -11.51 -6.71
N VAL A 141 0.90 -12.20 -6.18
CA VAL A 141 1.10 -13.58 -5.75
C VAL A 141 1.34 -14.37 -7.04
N PRO A 142 2.52 -14.98 -7.27
CA PRO A 142 2.71 -15.82 -8.43
C PRO A 142 1.60 -16.87 -8.39
N ALA A 143 0.87 -17.03 -9.50
CA ALA A 143 -0.08 -18.12 -9.63
C ALA A 143 0.66 -19.39 -9.24
N VAL A 144 0.27 -20.02 -8.13
CA VAL A 144 0.75 -21.35 -7.78
C VAL A 144 0.36 -22.19 -8.98
N PRO A 145 1.32 -22.65 -9.80
CA PRO A 145 0.98 -23.66 -10.79
C PRO A 145 0.52 -24.82 -9.92
N GLU A 146 -0.73 -25.26 -10.04
CA GLU A 146 -1.09 -26.68 -9.82
C GLU A 146 -2.59 -26.96 -9.92
N PRO A 147 -3.08 -27.05 -11.16
CA PRO A 147 -3.99 -28.13 -11.54
C PRO A 147 -3.20 -29.35 -12.07
N ALA A 148 -1.98 -29.13 -12.56
CA ALA A 148 -1.19 -30.15 -13.26
C ALA A 148 -0.59 -31.23 -12.33
N THR A 149 -0.13 -30.89 -11.12
CA THR A 149 0.41 -31.90 -10.18
C THR A 149 -0.67 -32.86 -9.72
N TRP A 150 -1.89 -32.37 -9.44
CA TRP A 150 -3.03 -33.24 -9.15
C TRP A 150 -3.35 -34.15 -10.32
N ALA A 151 -3.35 -33.63 -11.55
CA ALA A 151 -3.57 -34.44 -12.74
C ALA A 151 -2.48 -35.50 -12.95
N MET A 152 -1.21 -35.19 -12.71
CA MET A 152 -0.10 -36.14 -12.83
C MET A 152 -0.12 -37.20 -11.72
N LEU A 153 -0.47 -36.84 -10.49
CA LEU A 153 -0.66 -37.80 -9.40
C LEU A 153 -1.82 -38.74 -9.71
N ILE A 154 -2.98 -38.21 -10.12
CA ILE A 154 -4.14 -39.03 -10.51
C ILE A 154 -3.79 -39.94 -11.70
N ALA A 155 -3.12 -39.41 -12.72
CA ALA A 155 -2.69 -40.20 -13.87
C ALA A 155 -1.69 -41.30 -13.47
N GLY A 156 -0.71 -40.98 -12.62
CA GLY A 156 0.26 -41.93 -12.08
C GLY A 156 -0.41 -43.06 -11.28
N PHE A 157 -1.30 -42.71 -10.35
CA PHE A 157 -2.06 -43.70 -9.57
C PHE A 157 -3.03 -44.52 -10.43
N GLY A 158 -3.67 -43.90 -11.42
CA GLY A 158 -4.53 -44.57 -12.39
C GLY A 158 -3.76 -45.62 -13.21
N LEU A 159 -2.55 -45.26 -13.67
CA LEU A 159 -1.68 -46.17 -14.42
C LEU A 159 -1.21 -47.34 -13.54
N VAL A 160 -0.77 -47.08 -12.31
CA VAL A 160 -0.38 -48.14 -11.35
C VAL A 160 -1.55 -49.08 -11.07
N GLY A 161 -2.74 -48.56 -10.78
CA GLY A 161 -3.93 -49.38 -10.53
C GLY A 161 -4.36 -50.21 -11.73
N ALA A 162 -4.33 -49.65 -12.94
CA ALA A 162 -4.60 -50.38 -14.17
C ALA A 162 -3.57 -51.50 -14.43
N ALA A 163 -2.30 -51.24 -14.11
CA ALA A 163 -1.22 -52.21 -14.25
C ALA A 163 -1.33 -53.39 -13.27
N MET A 164 -1.95 -53.22 -12.10
CA MET A 164 -2.26 -54.31 -11.16
C MET A 164 -3.43 -55.16 -11.67
N ARG A 165 -4.56 -54.53 -12.06
CA ARG A 165 -5.77 -55.26 -12.50
C ARG A 165 -5.58 -56.15 -13.73
N ARG A 166 -4.64 -55.82 -14.62
CA ARG A 166 -4.34 -56.68 -15.79
C ARG A 166 -3.66 -58.01 -15.43
N ARG A 167 -3.02 -58.12 -14.26
CA ARG A 167 -2.25 -59.33 -13.86
C ARG A 167 -3.16 -60.45 -13.32
N ASP A 168 -4.32 -60.10 -12.77
CA ASP A 168 -5.25 -61.06 -12.14
C ASP A 168 -6.14 -61.83 -13.14
N ARG A 169 -6.03 -61.58 -14.45
CA ARG A 169 -6.78 -62.33 -15.48
C ARG A 169 -6.06 -63.61 -15.95
N THR A 170 -5.45 -64.34 -15.03
CA THR A 170 -5.04 -65.73 -15.33
C THR A 170 -6.29 -66.60 -15.28
N ALA A 171 -6.69 -67.12 -16.45
CA ALA A 171 -7.91 -67.90 -16.61
C ALA A 171 -7.86 -69.16 -15.74
N VAL A 172 -8.83 -69.30 -14.83
CA VAL A 172 -9.14 -70.61 -14.22
C VAL A 172 -9.78 -71.44 -15.32
N VAL A 173 -9.03 -72.39 -15.89
CA VAL A 173 -9.57 -73.43 -16.76
C VAL A 173 -10.26 -74.45 -15.86
N ALA A 174 -11.59 -74.54 -15.93
CA ALA A 174 -12.35 -75.61 -15.30
C ALA A 174 -12.28 -76.87 -16.17
N ALA A 175 -12.07 -78.02 -15.52
CA ALA A 175 -11.94 -79.35 -16.12
C ALA A 175 -13.29 -79.99 -16.47
#